data_AF-A0A1R4F6D8-F1
#
_entry.id   AF-A0A1R4F6D8-F1
#
_cell.length_a   1.000
_cell.length_b   1.000
_cell.length_c   1.000
_cell.angle_alpha   90.00
_cell.angle_beta   90.00
_cell.angle_gamma   90.00
#
_symmetry.space_group_name_H-M   'P 1'
#
loop_
_entity.id
_entity.type
_entity.pdbx_description
1 polymer ?
#
loop_
_entity_poly.entity_id
_entity_poly.type
_entity_poly.pdbx_seq_one_letter_code
_entity_poly.pdbx_strand_id
1 'polypeptide(L)'
;MSRARNPWLITGGVLSLLAAVLHLAVIVIGPDGYRFFGADEQMARMAEAGHWYPPLVTTGIATILAVWAAYAFSGAGLLPRLPLLRTGLILISLIYLARGLVLVPAVILNPQGPAGITPFIWWSSLIVLAYGVAYAVGTWTAWPRLSRR
;
A
#
# COMPACT_ATOMS: atom_id res chain seq x y z
N MET A 1 32.02 5.93 -4.20
CA MET A 1 31.22 4.84 -4.81
C MET A 1 29.76 5.28 -4.85
N SER A 2 29.28 5.74 -6.01
CA SER A 2 27.91 6.19 -6.21
C SER A 2 26.97 5.01 -5.94
N ARG A 3 26.19 5.03 -4.84
CA ARG A 3 25.11 4.06 -4.63
C ARG A 3 24.18 4.17 -5.85
N ALA A 4 24.18 3.20 -6.76
CA ALA A 4 23.20 3.25 -7.85
C ALA A 4 21.82 3.14 -7.21
N ARG A 5 21.11 4.26 -7.16
CA ARG A 5 19.80 4.34 -6.52
C ARG A 5 18.86 3.40 -7.27
N ASN A 6 18.07 2.60 -6.57
CA ASN A 6 17.12 1.71 -7.22
C ASN A 6 15.83 2.50 -7.54
N PRO A 7 15.59 2.89 -8.81
CA PRO A 7 14.46 3.75 -9.15
C PRO A 7 13.12 3.07 -8.85
N TRP A 8 13.03 1.74 -8.99
CA TRP A 8 11.80 0.99 -8.70
C TRP A 8 11.41 1.04 -7.23
N LEU A 9 12.37 0.85 -6.33
CA LEU A 9 12.13 0.98 -4.88
C LEU A 9 11.87 2.43 -4.47
N ILE A 10 12.48 3.41 -5.14
CA ILE A 10 12.16 4.83 -4.91
C ILE A 10 10.72 5.11 -5.30
N THR A 11 10.31 4.70 -6.51
CA THR A 11 8.94 4.87 -6.98
C THR A 11 7.95 4.15 -6.05
N GLY A 12 8.21 2.89 -5.69
CA GLY A 12 7.37 2.15 -4.75
C GLY A 12 7.27 2.81 -3.37
N GLY A 13 8.39 3.33 -2.86
CA GLY A 13 8.44 4.08 -1.61
C GLY A 13 7.67 5.39 -1.66
N VAL A 14 7.84 6.19 -2.71
CA VAL A 14 7.10 7.45 -2.91
C VAL A 14 5.61 7.18 -3.03
N LEU A 15 5.21 6.17 -3.81
CA LEU A 15 3.81 5.79 -3.95
C LEU A 15 3.20 5.35 -2.61
N SER A 16 3.94 4.56 -1.82
CA SER A 16 3.49 4.14 -0.48
C SER A 16 3.36 5.33 0.48
N LEU A 17 4.27 6.30 0.40
CA LEU A 17 4.22 7.52 1.19
C LEU A 17 3.04 8.42 0.80
N LEU A 18 2.80 8.60 -0.51
CA LEU A 18 1.63 9.34 -1.00
C LEU A 18 0.33 8.67 -0.55
N ALA A 19 0.26 7.34 -0.60
CA ALA A 19 -0.87 6.59 -0.10
C ALA A 19 -1.06 6.78 1.42
N ALA A 20 0.02 6.81 2.21
CA ALA A 20 -0.06 7.09 3.64
C ALA A 20 -0.64 8.49 3.92
N VAL A 21 -0.15 9.52 3.20
CA VAL A 21 -0.66 10.89 3.30
C VAL A 21 -2.13 10.96 2.90
N LEU A 22 -2.51 10.26 1.82
CA LEU A 22 -3.89 10.19 1.37
C LEU A 22 -4.82 9.63 2.45
N HIS A 23 -4.41 8.57 3.15
CA HIS A 23 -5.18 8.03 4.27
C HIS A 23 -5.32 9.04 5.41
N LEU A 24 -4.27 9.79 5.75
CA LEU A 24 -4.40 10.86 6.74
C LEU A 24 -5.32 11.99 6.24
N ALA A 25 -5.30 12.31 4.95
CA ALA A 25 -6.21 13.28 4.36
C ALA A 25 -7.68 12.83 4.46
N VAL A 26 -7.98 11.53 4.36
CA VAL A 26 -9.33 10.99 4.59
C VAL A 26 -9.86 11.38 5.96
N ILE A 27 -9.02 11.33 7.00
CA ILE A 27 -9.41 11.72 8.36
C ILE A 27 -9.77 13.21 8.41
N VAL A 28 -9.00 14.06 7.72
CA VAL A 28 -9.22 15.52 7.69
C VAL A 28 -10.46 15.90 6.88
N ILE A 29 -10.70 15.23 5.75
CA ILE A 29 -11.90 15.42 4.92
C ILE A 29 -13.14 14.94 5.67
N GLY A 30 -13.00 13.90 6.51
CA GLY A 30 -14.06 13.34 7.31
C GLY A 30 -14.91 12.34 6.52
N PRO A 31 -16.21 12.20 6.84
CA PRO A 31 -17.07 11.11 6.35
C PRO A 31 -17.14 10.97 4.83
N ASP A 32 -17.20 12.08 4.11
CA ASP A 32 -17.23 12.07 2.65
C ASP A 32 -15.93 11.55 2.06
N GLY A 33 -14.80 11.79 2.74
CA GLY A 33 -13.52 11.17 2.41
C GLY A 33 -13.61 9.66 2.54
N TYR A 34 -14.18 9.15 3.65
CA TYR A 34 -14.35 7.70 3.84
C TYR A 34 -15.18 7.08 2.72
N ARG A 35 -16.31 7.69 2.33
CA ARG A 35 -17.14 7.21 1.20
C ARG A 35 -16.41 7.26 -0.13
N PHE A 36 -15.74 8.38 -0.41
CA PHE A 36 -15.04 8.59 -1.69
C PHE A 36 -13.89 7.60 -1.87
N PHE A 37 -13.13 7.33 -0.81
CA PHE A 37 -12.07 6.32 -0.81
C PHE A 37 -12.58 4.90 -0.53
N GLY A 38 -13.87 4.65 -0.78
CA GLY A 38 -14.45 3.31 -0.84
C GLY A 38 -14.50 2.57 0.49
N ALA A 39 -14.46 3.28 1.62
CA ALA A 39 -14.85 2.69 2.89
C ALA A 39 -16.35 2.35 2.83
N ASP A 40 -16.74 1.32 3.57
CA ASP A 40 -18.13 0.92 3.67
C ASP A 40 -18.96 2.00 4.37
N GLU A 41 -20.26 2.02 4.07
CA GLU A 41 -21.17 3.04 4.61
C GLU A 41 -21.23 3.01 6.14
N GLN A 42 -20.97 1.85 6.76
CA GLN A 42 -20.87 1.76 8.22
C GLN A 42 -19.68 2.56 8.76
N MET A 43 -18.50 2.49 8.12
CA MET A 43 -17.33 3.28 8.52
C MET A 43 -17.56 4.79 8.34
N ALA A 44 -18.19 5.19 7.24
CA ALA A 44 -18.53 6.59 7.00
C ALA A 44 -19.51 7.14 8.06
N ARG A 45 -20.56 6.39 8.39
CA ARG A 45 -21.51 6.78 9.45
C ARG A 45 -20.89 6.82 10.84
N MET A 46 -19.97 5.90 11.14
CA MET A 46 -19.20 5.96 12.38
C MET A 46 -18.35 7.24 12.44
N ALA A 47 -17.78 7.67 11.32
CA ALA A 47 -17.04 8.92 11.23
C ALA A 47 -17.97 10.14 11.40
N GLU A 48 -19.18 10.13 10.83
CA GLU A 48 -20.20 11.18 11.03
C GLU A 48 -20.61 11.31 12.50
N ALA A 49 -20.74 10.17 13.19
CA ALA A 49 -21.06 10.12 14.60
C ALA A 49 -19.89 10.52 15.52
N GLY A 50 -18.73 10.91 14.96
CA GLY A 50 -17.54 11.29 15.74
C GLY A 50 -16.86 10.11 16.45
N HIS A 51 -17.09 8.88 16.00
CA HIS A 51 -16.51 7.70 16.61
C HIS A 51 -14.99 7.66 16.41
N TRP A 52 -14.25 7.18 17.40
CA TRP A 52 -12.78 7.12 17.37
C TRP A 52 -12.22 5.97 16.50
N TYR A 53 -13.06 4.98 16.18
CA TYR A 53 -12.65 3.78 15.44
C TYR A 53 -12.20 4.08 13.99
N PRO A 54 -12.96 4.79 13.14
CA PRO A 54 -12.51 5.14 11.80
C PRO A 54 -11.15 5.84 11.74
N PRO A 55 -10.89 6.93 12.49
CA PRO A 55 -9.59 7.59 12.44
C PRO A 55 -8.46 6.69 12.96
N LEU A 56 -8.70 5.89 14.01
CA LEU A 56 -7.69 4.96 14.53
C LEU A 56 -7.26 3.92 13.48
N VAL A 57 -8.22 3.30 12.80
CA VAL A 57 -7.94 2.31 11.75
C VAL A 57 -7.20 2.96 10.59
N THR A 58 -7.66 4.12 10.13
CA THR A 58 -7.03 4.85 9.01
C THR A 58 -5.60 5.29 9.34
N THR A 59 -5.35 5.77 10.57
CA THR A 59 -3.99 6.09 11.05
C THR A 59 -3.12 4.84 11.13
N GLY A 60 -3.67 3.69 11.57
CA GLY A 60 -2.95 2.41 11.56
C GLY A 60 -2.49 2.02 10.16
N ILE A 61 -3.38 2.11 9.16
CA ILE A 61 -3.06 1.84 7.76
C ILE A 61 -1.98 2.81 7.24
N ALA A 62 -2.14 4.12 7.50
CA ALA A 62 -1.17 5.13 7.10
C ALA A 62 0.23 4.84 7.70
N THR A 63 0.28 4.40 8.95
CA THR A 63 1.53 4.05 9.64
C THR A 63 2.21 2.85 8.98
N ILE A 64 1.45 1.80 8.66
CA ILE A 64 1.97 0.61 7.96
C ILE A 64 2.56 1.00 6.59
N LEU A 65 1.84 1.82 5.82
CA LEU A 65 2.30 2.30 4.51
C LEU A 65 3.57 3.17 4.62
N ALA A 66 3.66 4.02 5.64
CA ALA A 66 4.85 4.81 5.91
C ALA A 66 6.06 3.92 6.29
N VAL A 67 5.85 2.87 7.08
CA VAL A 67 6.88 1.87 7.38
C VAL A 67 7.34 1.18 6.10
N TRP A 68 6.42 0.76 5.23
CA TRP A 68 6.77 0.13 3.95
C TRP A 68 7.56 1.07 3.04
N ALA A 69 7.19 2.35 2.98
CA ALA A 69 7.97 3.37 2.29
C ALA A 69 9.40 3.49 2.83
N ALA A 70 9.56 3.46 4.16
CA ALA A 70 10.89 3.46 4.79
C ALA A 70 11.72 2.23 4.42
N TYR A 71 11.11 1.03 4.37
CA TYR A 71 11.76 -0.19 3.89
C TYR A 71 12.18 -0.07 2.42
N ALA A 72 11.33 0.50 1.56
CA ALA A 72 11.66 0.73 0.15
C ALA A 72 12.83 1.71 -0.01
N PHE A 73 12.81 2.84 0.71
CA PHE A 73 13.91 3.81 0.68
C PHE A 73 15.22 3.25 1.27
N SER A 74 15.13 2.40 2.29
CA SER A 74 16.28 1.65 2.82
C SER A 74 16.86 0.69 1.77
N GLY A 75 16.00 -0.05 1.06
CA GLY A 75 16.39 -0.94 -0.04
C GLY A 75 16.94 -0.21 -1.26
N ALA A 76 16.48 1.01 -1.51
CA ALA A 76 17.01 1.90 -2.55
C ALA A 76 18.37 2.53 -2.19
N GLY A 77 18.80 2.40 -0.94
CA GLY A 77 20.03 3.01 -0.42
C GLY A 77 19.91 4.50 -0.08
N LEU A 78 18.69 5.03 0.08
CA LEU A 78 18.41 6.39 0.55
C LEU A 78 18.41 6.50 2.07
N LEU A 79 17.93 5.46 2.77
CA LEU A 79 17.94 5.37 4.23
C LEU A 79 19.02 4.38 4.73
N PRO A 80 19.42 4.47 6.01
CA PRO A 80 20.20 3.44 6.67
C PRO A 80 19.53 2.06 6.54
N ARG A 81 20.34 1.01 6.59
CA ARG A 81 19.87 -0.37 6.41
C ARG A 81 19.00 -0.76 7.61
N LEU A 82 17.70 -0.96 7.37
CA LEU A 82 16.75 -1.39 8.39
C LEU A 82 16.94 -2.89 8.73
N PRO A 83 16.57 -3.32 9.95
CA PRO A 83 16.60 -4.73 10.31
C PRO A 83 15.67 -5.53 9.40
N LEU A 84 16.10 -6.75 9.03
CA LEU A 84 15.33 -7.67 8.19
C LEU A 84 14.92 -7.10 6.82
N LEU A 85 15.65 -6.12 6.28
CA LEU A 85 15.33 -5.42 5.03
C LEU A 85 14.91 -6.35 3.88
N ARG A 86 15.65 -7.46 3.67
CA ARG A 86 15.33 -8.45 2.63
C ARG A 86 14.00 -9.15 2.88
N THR A 87 13.79 -9.66 4.09
CA THR A 87 12.55 -10.34 4.48
C THR A 87 11.38 -9.36 4.43
N GLY A 88 11.56 -8.14 4.92
CA GLY A 88 10.56 -7.09 4.88
C GLY A 88 10.12 -6.76 3.45
N LEU A 89 11.06 -6.52 2.54
CA LEU A 89 10.73 -6.22 1.14
C LEU A 89 10.02 -7.37 0.42
N ILE A 90 10.40 -8.62 0.69
CA ILE A 90 9.69 -9.80 0.17
C ILE A 90 8.26 -9.84 0.70
N LEU A 91 8.09 -9.73 2.02
CA LEU A 91 6.77 -9.77 2.66
C LEU A 91 5.87 -8.63 2.16
N ILE A 92 6.39 -7.40 2.05
CA ILE A 92 5.64 -6.25 1.52
C ILE A 92 5.20 -6.52 0.07
N SER A 93 6.12 -7.03 -0.76
CA SER A 93 5.80 -7.39 -2.15
C SER A 93 4.69 -8.45 -2.21
N LEU A 94 4.80 -9.50 -1.38
CA LEU A 94 3.81 -10.57 -1.31
C LEU A 94 2.44 -10.06 -0.83
N ILE A 95 2.40 -9.19 0.18
CA ILE A 95 1.15 -8.62 0.69
C ILE A 95 0.48 -7.75 -0.37
N TYR A 96 1.24 -6.88 -1.05
CA TYR A 96 0.68 -6.06 -2.13
C TYR A 96 0.20 -6.92 -3.31
N LEU A 97 0.98 -7.90 -3.74
CA LEU A 97 0.56 -8.81 -4.81
C LEU A 97 -0.68 -9.60 -4.42
N ALA A 98 -0.72 -10.19 -3.22
CA ALA A 98 -1.86 -10.92 -2.73
C ALA A 98 -3.12 -10.03 -2.69
N ARG A 99 -3.01 -8.80 -2.15
CA ARG A 99 -4.14 -7.86 -2.10
C ARG A 99 -4.61 -7.43 -3.49
N GLY A 100 -3.70 -7.20 -4.43
CA GLY A 100 -4.07 -6.94 -5.84
C GLY A 100 -4.77 -8.14 -6.48
N LEU A 101 -4.37 -9.36 -6.11
CA LEU A 101 -4.94 -10.60 -6.63
C LEU A 101 -6.31 -10.95 -6.03
N VAL A 102 -6.67 -10.41 -4.86
CA VAL A 102 -8.01 -10.61 -4.22
C VAL A 102 -9.15 -10.18 -5.16
N LEU A 103 -8.90 -9.26 -6.09
CA LEU A 103 -9.85 -8.90 -7.14
C LEU A 103 -10.31 -10.11 -7.97
N VAL A 104 -9.42 -11.05 -8.25
CA VAL A 104 -9.70 -12.22 -9.11
C VAL A 104 -10.77 -13.13 -8.52
N PRO A 105 -10.64 -13.67 -7.29
CA PRO A 105 -11.71 -14.44 -6.66
C PRO A 105 -12.93 -13.57 -6.36
N ALA A 106 -12.76 -12.27 -6.05
CA ALA A 106 -13.90 -11.38 -5.84
C ALA A 106 -14.78 -11.27 -7.11
N VAL A 107 -14.19 -11.23 -8.30
CA VAL A 107 -14.94 -11.19 -9.57
C VAL A 107 -15.53 -12.55 -9.93
N ILE A 108 -14.80 -13.65 -9.72
CA ILE A 108 -15.22 -15.01 -10.14
C ILE A 108 -16.33 -15.57 -9.23
N LEU A 109 -16.26 -15.30 -7.93
CA LEU A 109 -17.19 -15.84 -6.93
C LEU A 109 -18.41 -14.95 -6.70
N ASN A 110 -18.41 -13.72 -7.20
CA ASN A 110 -19.57 -12.83 -7.09
C ASN A 110 -20.68 -13.29 -8.06
N PRO A 111 -21.91 -13.58 -7.56
CA PRO A 111 -23.03 -14.01 -8.40
C PRO A 111 -23.38 -13.02 -9.53
N GLN A 112 -23.03 -11.74 -9.36
CA GLN A 112 -23.25 -10.67 -10.33
C GLN A 112 -22.04 -10.44 -11.26
N GLY A 113 -20.98 -11.24 -11.12
CA GLY A 113 -19.76 -11.15 -11.91
C GLY A 113 -19.05 -9.79 -11.77
N PRO A 114 -18.36 -9.31 -12.81
CA PRO A 114 -17.65 -8.02 -12.82
C PRO A 114 -18.54 -6.81 -12.49
N ALA A 115 -19.84 -6.90 -12.77
CA ALA A 115 -20.82 -5.83 -12.55
C ALA A 115 -21.19 -5.65 -11.07
N GLY A 116 -20.96 -6.65 -10.22
CA GLY A 116 -21.17 -6.56 -8.77
C GLY A 116 -19.99 -5.95 -8.02
N ILE A 117 -18.92 -5.55 -8.71
CA ILE A 117 -17.71 -5.00 -8.11
C ILE A 117 -17.70 -3.48 -8.26
N THR A 118 -17.51 -2.77 -7.14
CA THR A 118 -17.47 -1.30 -7.16
C THR A 118 -16.25 -0.80 -7.93
N PRO A 119 -16.34 0.37 -8.62
CA PRO A 119 -15.21 0.96 -9.32
C PRO A 119 -13.98 1.17 -8.43
N PHE A 120 -14.19 1.44 -7.14
CA PHE A 120 -13.11 1.56 -6.16
C PHE A 120 -12.29 0.27 -6.03
N ILE A 121 -12.94 -0.90 -5.98
CA ILE A 121 -12.24 -2.18 -5.86
C ILE A 121 -11.37 -2.46 -7.10
N TRP A 122 -11.86 -2.11 -8.29
CA TRP A 122 -11.09 -2.23 -9.53
C TRP A 122 -9.83 -1.37 -9.52
N TRP A 123 -9.97 -0.05 -9.32
CA TRP A 123 -8.84 0.87 -9.38
C TRP A 123 -7.86 0.66 -8.21
N SER A 124 -8.35 0.43 -6.99
CA SER A 124 -7.49 0.18 -5.83
C SER A 124 -6.67 -1.11 -5.99
N SER A 125 -7.25 -2.17 -6.56
CA SER A 125 -6.52 -3.42 -6.82
C SER A 125 -5.46 -3.24 -7.90
N LEU A 126 -5.76 -2.49 -8.97
CA LEU A 126 -4.79 -2.19 -10.03
C LEU A 126 -3.61 -1.35 -9.50
N ILE A 127 -3.90 -0.32 -8.71
CA ILE A 127 -2.88 0.53 -8.06
C ILE A 127 -1.98 -0.33 -7.16
N VAL A 128 -2.58 -1.19 -6.34
CA VAL A 128 -1.83 -2.03 -5.41
C VAL A 128 -1.02 -3.11 -6.14
N LEU A 129 -1.55 -3.65 -7.23
CA LEU A 129 -0.79 -4.57 -8.07
C LEU A 129 0.44 -3.86 -8.66
N ALA A 130 0.29 -2.62 -9.15
CA ALA A 130 1.42 -1.82 -9.61
C ALA A 130 2.45 -1.57 -8.49
N TYR A 131 2.01 -1.35 -7.25
CA TYR A 131 2.91 -1.23 -6.10
C TYR A 131 3.66 -2.54 -5.86
N GLY A 132 2.94 -3.67 -5.84
CA GLY A 132 3.52 -5.00 -5.69
C GLY A 132 4.59 -5.31 -6.74
N VAL A 133 4.32 -4.97 -8.01
CA VAL A 133 5.29 -5.12 -9.11
C VAL A 133 6.51 -4.21 -8.91
N ALA A 134 6.32 -2.93 -8.56
CA ALA A 134 7.43 -2.02 -8.31
C ALA A 134 8.34 -2.50 -7.16
N TYR A 135 7.74 -2.98 -6.07
CA TYR A 135 8.48 -3.58 -4.95
C TYR A 135 9.16 -4.89 -5.34
N ALA A 136 8.50 -5.77 -6.10
CA ALA A 136 9.09 -7.04 -6.54
C ALA A 136 10.28 -6.83 -7.48
N VAL A 137 10.13 -6.00 -8.51
CA VAL A 137 11.20 -5.64 -9.46
C VAL A 137 12.32 -4.90 -8.74
N GLY A 138 11.97 -3.97 -7.85
CA GLY A 138 12.93 -3.27 -7.02
C GLY A 138 13.73 -4.21 -6.11
N THR A 139 13.07 -5.19 -5.49
CA THR A 139 13.73 -6.18 -4.63
C THR A 139 14.65 -7.10 -5.43
N TRP A 140 14.20 -7.57 -6.61
CA TRP A 140 15.00 -8.40 -7.50
C TRP A 140 16.26 -7.68 -7.99
N THR A 141 16.12 -6.43 -8.43
CA THR A 141 17.25 -5.61 -8.91
C THR A 141 18.19 -5.19 -7.79
N ALA A 142 17.69 -4.98 -6.56
CA ALA A 142 18.52 -4.70 -5.38
C ALA A 142 19.14 -5.98 -4.76
N TRP A 143 18.74 -7.17 -5.20
CA TRP A 143 19.09 -8.44 -4.55
C TRP A 143 20.58 -8.67 -4.31
N PRO A 144 21.49 -8.41 -5.28
CA PRO A 144 22.94 -8.61 -5.07
C PRO A 144 23.53 -7.69 -3.98
N ARG A 145 22.88 -6.56 -3.71
CA ARG A 145 23.30 -5.60 -2.67
C ARG A 145 22.68 -5.90 -1.32
N LEU A 146 21.46 -6.44 -1.33
CA LEU A 146 20.79 -6.93 -0.13
C LEU A 146 21.47 -8.20 0.41
N SER A 147 22.17 -8.98 -0.41
CA SER A 147 22.85 -10.22 0.04
C SER A 147 24.24 -9.99 0.65
N ARG A 148 24.94 -8.91 0.29
CA ARG A 148 26.22 -8.56 0.92
C ARG A 148 25.94 -7.97 2.31
N ARG A 149 26.33 -8.71 3.35
CA ARG A 149 26.35 -8.23 4.74
C ARG A 149 27.50 -7.27 4.93
#